data_AF-A0A843SHR9-F1
#
_entry.id   AF-A0A843SHR9-F1
#
_cell.length_a   1.000
_cell.length_b   1.000
_cell.length_c   1.000
_cell.angle_alpha   90.00
_cell.angle_beta   90.00
_cell.angle_gamma   90.00
#
_symmetry.space_group_name_H-M   'P 1'
#
loop_
_entity.id
_entity.type
_entity.pdbx_description
1 polymer ?
#
loop_
_entity_poly.entity_id
_entity_poly.type
_entity_poly.pdbx_seq_one_letter_code
_entity_poly.pdbx_strand_id
1 'polypeptide(L)' 'MNTLQRYAAVAALLALCSASLNAGPAPWYKWRSKIDNGIACSQTPLGPGWEKDSGPYKDSRCEKLVLVK' A
#
# COMPACT_ATOMS: atom_id res chain seq x y z
N MET A 1 -20.56 30.16 22.98
CA MET A 1 -19.50 29.18 22.66
C MET A 1 -18.23 29.96 22.30
N ASN A 2 -17.24 29.95 23.18
CA ASN A 2 -16.07 30.83 23.09
C ASN A 2 -15.09 30.39 21.99
N THR A 3 -14.29 31.31 21.45
CA THR A 3 -13.34 31.03 20.34
C THR A 3 -12.37 29.90 20.68
N LEU A 4 -11.87 29.85 21.92
CA LEU A 4 -11.04 28.77 22.46
C LEU A 4 -11.74 27.40 22.42
N GLN A 5 -13.03 27.37 22.72
CA GLN A 5 -13.82 26.14 22.77
C GLN A 5 -14.06 25.57 21.36
N ARG A 6 -14.16 26.44 20.35
CA ARG A 6 -14.25 26.05 18.94
C ARG A 6 -12.93 25.44 18.44
N TYR A 7 -11.79 26.07 18.78
CA TYR A 7 -10.49 25.52 18.42
C TYR A 7 -10.21 24.17 19.09
N ALA A 8 -10.55 24.04 20.38
CA ALA A 8 -10.42 22.77 21.10
C ALA A 8 -11.26 21.65 20.44
N ALA A 9 -12.50 21.96 20.06
CA ALA A 9 -13.37 20.99 19.38
C ALA A 9 -12.81 20.56 18.01
N VAL A 10 -12.31 21.51 17.22
CA VAL A 10 -11.68 21.21 15.91
C VAL A 10 -10.41 20.37 16.08
N ALA A 11 -9.56 20.72 17.05
CA ALA A 11 -8.33 19.97 17.33
C ALA A 11 -8.62 18.53 17.78
N ALA A 12 -9.62 18.34 18.66
CA ALA A 12 -10.06 17.02 19.08
C ALA A 12 -10.60 16.18 17.91
N LEU A 13 -11.37 16.80 17.00
CA LEU A 13 -11.88 16.12 15.82
C LEU A 13 -10.76 15.66 14.88
N LEU A 14 -9.75 16.52 14.66
CA LEU A 14 -8.58 16.19 13.82
C LEU A 14 -7.72 15.07 14.42
N ALA A 15 -7.54 15.06 15.74
CA ALA A 15 -6.80 14.02 16.43
C ALA A 15 -7.50 12.65 16.30
N LEU A 16 -8.83 12.61 16.45
CA LEU A 16 -9.63 11.39 16.26
C LEU A 16 -9.55 10.87 14.82
N CYS A 17 -9.61 11.75 13.82
CA CYS A 17 -9.48 11.35 12.41
C CYS A 17 -8.08 10.83 12.05
N SER A 18 -7.04 11.28 12.74
CA SER A 18 -5.66 10.86 12.46
C SER A 18 -5.35 9.47 13.01
N ALA A 19 -6.03 9.07 14.09
CA ALA A 19 -5.81 7.78 14.76
C ALA A 19 -6.33 6.57 13.95
N SER A 20 -7.17 6.79 12.93
CA SER A 20 -7.77 5.72 12.12
C SER A 20 -6.99 5.36 10.84
N LEU A 21 -5.86 6.03 10.55
CA LEU A 21 -5.04 5.73 9.38
C LEU A 21 -4.09 4.55 9.67
N ASN A 22 -4.62 3.33 9.65
CA ASN A 22 -3.82 2.11 9.70
C ASN A 22 -3.51 1.60 8.27
N ALA A 23 -2.65 2.32 7.54
CA ALA A 23 -2.16 1.89 6.24
C ALA A 23 -0.94 0.98 6.42
N GLY A 24 -1.10 -0.32 6.15
CA GLY A 24 0.03 -1.23 6.03
C GLY A 24 0.87 -0.94 4.77
N PRO A 25 2.13 -1.39 4.71
CA PRO A 25 2.93 -1.29 3.49
C PRO A 25 2.23 -2.03 2.35
N ALA A 26 2.19 -1.42 1.17
CA ALA A 26 1.54 -2.04 0.02
C ALA A 26 2.29 -3.34 -0.40
N PRO A 27 1.55 -4.39 -0.80
CA PRO A 27 2.15 -5.65 -1.18
C PRO A 27 2.88 -5.55 -2.52
N TRP A 28 3.93 -6.34 -2.67
CA TRP A 28 4.69 -6.48 -3.91
C TRP A 28 4.24 -7.70 -4.70
N TYR A 29 4.30 -7.63 -6.03
CA TYR A 29 3.96 -8.74 -6.92
C TYR A 29 5.07 -8.95 -7.96
N LYS A 30 5.26 -10.22 -8.35
CA LYS A 30 6.04 -10.53 -9.54
C LYS A 30 5.16 -10.32 -10.76
N TRP A 31 5.72 -9.65 -11.75
CA TRP A 31 5.15 -9.41 -13.05
C TRP A 31 6.00 -10.11 -14.09
N ARG A 32 5.36 -10.81 -15.02
CA ARG A 32 5.98 -11.47 -16.15
C ARG A 32 5.75 -10.65 -17.41
N SER A 33 6.82 -10.43 -18.16
CA SER A 33 6.76 -9.78 -19.47
C SER A 33 6.16 -10.75 -20.47
N LYS A 34 5.17 -10.28 -21.24
CA LYS A 34 4.51 -11.06 -22.29
C LYS A 34 5.37 -11.23 -23.55
N ILE A 35 6.46 -10.48 -23.65
CA ILE A 35 7.34 -10.44 -24.84
C ILE A 35 8.47 -11.47 -24.70
N ASP A 36 9.11 -11.51 -23.52
CA ASP A 36 10.36 -12.26 -23.30
C ASP A 36 10.35 -13.11 -22.02
N ASN A 37 9.21 -13.20 -21.33
CA ASN A 37 9.07 -13.90 -20.03
C ASN A 37 9.97 -13.36 -18.91
N GLY A 38 10.56 -12.17 -19.06
CA GLY A 38 11.31 -11.49 -18.00
C GLY A 38 10.46 -11.25 -16.75
N ILE A 39 11.08 -11.33 -15.57
CA ILE A 39 10.40 -11.15 -14.27
C ILE A 39 10.83 -9.81 -13.66
N ALA A 40 9.84 -9.02 -13.24
CA ALA A 40 10.05 -7.78 -12.49
C ALA A 40 9.20 -7.78 -11.21
N CYS A 41 9.70 -7.16 -10.14
CA CYS A 41 8.95 -6.98 -8.90
C CYS A 41 8.40 -5.56 -8.82
N SER A 42 7.09 -5.41 -8.61
CA SER A 42 6.45 -4.09 -8.50
C SER A 42 5.18 -4.16 -7.64
N GLN A 43 4.94 -3.08 -6.87
CA GLN A 43 3.68 -2.89 -6.12
C GLN A 43 2.51 -2.57 -7.06
N THR A 44 2.78 -1.88 -8.17
CA THR A 44 1.78 -1.40 -9.13
C THR A 44 1.91 -2.10 -10.49
N PRO A 45 0.84 -2.10 -11.32
CA PRO A 45 0.91 -2.63 -12.68
C PRO A 45 1.97 -1.94 -13.54
N LEU A 46 2.74 -2.74 -14.28
CA LEU A 46 3.80 -2.27 -15.18
C LEU A 46 3.30 -1.91 -16.60
N GLY A 47 2.00 -2.03 -16.85
CA GLY A 47 1.35 -1.74 -18.13
C GLY A 47 0.97 -2.98 -18.95
N PRO A 48 0.44 -2.80 -20.18
CA PRO A 48 -0.18 -3.87 -20.96
C PRO A 48 0.74 -5.02 -21.36
N GLY A 49 2.05 -4.74 -21.48
CA GLY A 49 3.08 -5.74 -21.82
C GLY A 49 3.43 -6.70 -20.69
N TRP A 50 2.81 -6.55 -19.52
CA TRP A 50 3.08 -7.36 -18.33
C TRP A 50 1.80 -8.05 -17.84
N GLU A 51 1.98 -9.20 -17.22
CA GLU A 51 0.93 -9.94 -16.51
C GLU A 51 1.38 -10.25 -15.08
N LYS A 52 0.42 -10.34 -14.16
CA LYS A 52 0.72 -10.69 -12.77
C LYS A 52 1.04 -12.18 -12.71
N ASP A 53 2.22 -12.51 -12.19
CA ASP A 53 2.74 -13.87 -12.12
C ASP A 53 2.51 -14.49 -10.73
N SER A 54 2.99 -13.83 -9.66
CA SER A 54 2.89 -14.36 -8.30
C SER A 54 2.99 -13.28 -7.20
N GLY A 55 2.69 -13.67 -5.96
CA GLY A 55 2.63 -12.81 -4.78
C GLY A 55 1.29 -12.96 -4.03
N PRO A 56 1.03 -12.15 -3.00
CA PRO A 56 1.77 -10.96 -2.57
C PRO A 56 3.06 -11.25 -1.78
N TYR A 57 4.04 -10.35 -1.89
CA TYR A 57 5.31 -10.33 -1.16
C TYR A 57 5.44 -9.10 -0.26
N LYS A 58 6.25 -9.21 0.79
CA LYS A 58 6.49 -8.19 1.81
C LYS A 58 7.57 -7.17 1.42
N ASP A 59 8.37 -7.48 0.41
CA ASP A 59 9.60 -6.76 0.07
C ASP A 59 9.72 -6.47 -1.43
N SER A 60 10.53 -5.46 -1.76
CA SER A 60 10.76 -4.97 -3.12
C SER A 60 11.52 -5.91 -4.04
N ARG A 61 12.07 -7.00 -3.51
CA ARG A 61 12.75 -8.03 -4.28
C ARG A 61 11.84 -9.24 -4.53
N CYS A 62 10.63 -9.23 -3.99
CA CYS A 62 9.67 -10.33 -4.07
C CYS A 62 10.27 -11.66 -3.58
N GLU A 63 11.00 -11.62 -2.46
CA GLU A 63 11.67 -12.79 -1.86
C GLU A 63 10.87 -13.39 -0.70
N LYS A 64 10.11 -12.58 0.05
CA LYS A 64 9.37 -12.98 1.26
C LYS A 64 7.87 -12.91 1.01
N LEU A 65 7.20 -14.05 0.88
CA LEU A 65 5.74 -14.12 0.73
C LEU A 65 5.03 -13.50 1.94
N VAL A 66 3.93 -12.78 1.68
CA VAL A 66 2.99 -12.39 2.73
C VAL A 66 2.28 -13.65 3.20
N LEU A 67 2.69 -14.18 4.34
CA LEU A 67 1.93 -15.21 5.04
C LEU A 67 0.63 -14.56 5.53
N VAL A 68 -0.49 -14.96 4.95
CA VAL A 68 -1.81 -14.64 5.50
C VAL A 68 -1.98 -15.53 6.74
N LYS A 69 -2.07 -14.91 7.92
CA LYS A 69 -2.32 -15.59 9.19
C LYS A 69 -3.81 -15.69 9.45
#